data_AF-A0A291MUN0-F1
#
_entry.id   AF-A0A291MUN0-F1
#
_cell.length_a   1.000
_cell.length_b   1.000
_cell.length_c   1.000
_cell.angle_alpha   90.00
_cell.angle_beta   90.00
_cell.angle_gamma   90.00
#
_symmetry.space_group_name_H-M   'P 1'
#
loop_
_entity.id
_entity.type
_entity.pdbx_description
1 polymer ?
#
loop_
_entity_poly.entity_id
_entity_poly.type
_entity_poly.pdbx_seq_one_letter_code
_entity_poly.pdbx_strand_id
1 'polypeptide(L)'
;MIGFHGTSATIASQLQNGAVDVTTGGGELGRGFYTGQYLWAAKSWAFGRYAERQKNVVEFDIPDPEINRLHVEIRDGASATLIRSNLRRSRTTRTHLFGCDMMWTPIVGKETITCDQHKWESDISQALLNGPKVVRKII
;
A
#
# COMPACT_ATOMS: atom_id res chain seq x y z
N MET A 1 5.11 9.71 -8.65
CA MET A 1 5.40 8.91 -7.45
C MET A 1 5.51 7.43 -7.81
N ILE A 2 6.57 6.75 -7.37
CA ILE A 2 6.73 5.30 -7.55
C ILE A 2 6.43 4.58 -6.24
N GLY A 3 5.64 3.51 -6.30
CA GLY A 3 5.35 2.64 -5.15
C GLY A 3 5.39 1.15 -5.50
N PHE A 4 5.78 0.32 -4.54
CA PHE A 4 5.96 -1.12 -4.74
C PHE A 4 5.00 -1.93 -3.87
N HIS A 5 4.34 -2.93 -4.45
CA HIS A 5 3.49 -3.89 -3.74
C HIS A 5 4.06 -5.29 -3.83
N GLY A 6 4.44 -5.88 -2.69
CA GLY A 6 4.92 -7.26 -2.61
C GLY A 6 3.77 -8.25 -2.40
N THR A 7 3.66 -9.26 -3.27
CA THR A 7 2.57 -10.24 -3.27
C THR A 7 3.00 -11.58 -3.91
N SER A 8 2.08 -12.50 -4.20
CA SER A 8 2.35 -13.71 -4.99
C SER A 8 2.37 -13.40 -6.49
N ALA A 9 3.00 -14.26 -7.30
CA ALA A 9 3.08 -14.09 -8.75
C ALA A 9 1.71 -14.07 -9.44
N THR A 10 0.74 -14.84 -8.94
CA THR A 10 -0.64 -14.83 -9.42
C THR A 10 -1.30 -13.48 -9.17
N ILE A 11 -1.20 -12.96 -7.94
CA ILE A 11 -1.78 -11.65 -7.60
C ILE A 11 -1.03 -10.53 -8.33
N ALA A 12 0.30 -10.61 -8.47
CA ALA A 12 1.08 -9.63 -9.22
C ALA A 12 0.62 -9.51 -10.68
N SER A 13 0.30 -10.64 -11.31
CA SER A 13 -0.27 -10.69 -12.67
C SER A 13 -1.65 -10.04 -12.74
N GLN A 14 -2.50 -10.26 -11.74
CA GLN A 14 -3.81 -9.59 -11.64
C GLN A 14 -3.66 -8.07 -11.47
N LEU A 15 -2.79 -7.65 -10.55
CA LEU A 15 -2.53 -6.24 -10.28
C LEU A 15 -1.97 -5.52 -11.51
N GLN A 16 -1.04 -6.13 -12.25
CA GLN A 16 -0.53 -5.58 -13.50
C GLN A 16 -1.66 -5.24 -14.50
N ASN A 17 -2.69 -6.08 -14.54
CA ASN A 17 -3.86 -5.92 -15.40
C ASN A 17 -4.94 -4.98 -14.82
N GLY A 18 -4.65 -4.23 -13.75
CA GLY A 18 -5.58 -3.26 -13.17
C GLY A 18 -6.67 -3.89 -12.30
N ALA A 19 -6.32 -4.92 -11.53
CA ALA A 19 -7.21 -5.56 -10.56
C ALA A 19 -6.87 -5.20 -9.10
N VAL A 20 -6.53 -3.93 -8.82
CA VAL A 20 -6.43 -3.44 -7.45
C VAL A 20 -7.82 -3.42 -6.81
N ASP A 21 -7.93 -3.97 -5.61
CA ASP A 21 -9.12 -3.92 -4.77
C ASP A 21 -8.76 -3.35 -3.38
N VAL A 22 -9.20 -2.11 -3.11
CA VAL A 22 -8.93 -1.40 -1.85
C VAL A 22 -9.79 -1.90 -0.69
N THR A 23 -10.82 -2.70 -0.98
CA THR A 23 -11.69 -3.31 0.05
C THR A 23 -11.08 -4.59 0.62
N THR A 24 -10.05 -5.12 -0.02
CA THR A 24 -9.31 -6.30 0.45
C THR A 24 -8.07 -5.90 1.23
N GLY A 25 -7.56 -6.84 2.05
CA GLY A 25 -6.36 -6.63 2.85
C GLY A 25 -6.63 -6.06 4.24
N GLY A 26 -5.57 -5.53 4.85
CA GLY A 26 -5.57 -5.09 6.24
C GLY A 26 -4.15 -5.07 6.79
N GLY A 27 -3.66 -3.87 7.08
CA GLY A 27 -2.32 -3.61 7.56
C GLY A 27 -2.32 -2.89 8.89
N GLU A 28 -1.20 -2.24 9.21
CA GLU A 28 -1.07 -1.44 10.43
C GLU A 28 -1.91 -0.16 10.45
N LEU A 29 -2.41 0.23 9.28
CA LEU A 29 -3.25 1.40 9.08
C LEU A 29 -4.67 1.00 8.66
N GLY A 30 -5.17 -0.18 9.02
CA GLY A 30 -6.55 -0.57 8.68
C GLY A 30 -6.71 -1.17 7.29
N ARG A 31 -7.94 -1.13 6.76
CA ARG A 31 -8.30 -1.68 5.46
C ARG A 31 -7.75 -0.79 4.33
N GLY A 32 -7.35 -1.41 3.23
CA GLY A 32 -6.80 -0.70 2.08
C GLY A 32 -5.79 -1.53 1.30
N PHE A 33 -5.45 -1.05 0.11
CA PHE A 33 -4.31 -1.51 -0.67
C PHE A 33 -3.05 -0.77 -0.22
N TYR A 34 -1.89 -1.44 -0.17
CA TYR A 34 -0.66 -0.87 0.38
C TYR A 34 0.47 -0.90 -0.65
N THR A 35 1.16 0.22 -0.82
CA THR A 35 2.45 0.27 -1.53
C THR A 35 3.53 0.81 -0.60
N GLY A 36 4.78 0.42 -0.81
CA GLY A 36 5.95 0.93 -0.09
C GLY A 36 6.90 1.67 -1.01
N GLN A 37 7.71 2.57 -0.45
CA GLN A 37 8.67 3.37 -1.21
C GLN A 37 9.81 2.55 -1.85
N TYR A 38 10.20 1.43 -1.22
CA TYR A 38 11.39 0.68 -1.64
C TYR A 38 11.09 -0.73 -2.13
N LEU A 39 11.65 -1.07 -3.30
CA LEU A 39 11.59 -2.39 -3.92
C LEU A 39 12.09 -3.51 -3.00
N TRP A 40 13.21 -3.30 -2.32
CA TRP A 40 13.79 -4.33 -1.44
C TRP A 40 12.82 -4.71 -0.32
N ALA A 41 12.11 -3.73 0.26
CA ALA A 41 11.15 -3.97 1.32
C ALA A 41 9.92 -4.75 0.81
N ALA A 42 9.43 -4.40 -0.38
CA ALA A 42 8.36 -5.14 -1.04
C ALA A 42 8.79 -6.59 -1.36
N LYS A 43 10.03 -6.82 -1.84
CA LYS A 43 10.58 -8.16 -2.07
C LYS A 43 10.70 -8.96 -0.77
N SER A 44 11.20 -8.35 0.31
CA SER A 44 11.27 -8.99 1.63
C SER A 44 9.90 -9.39 2.15
N TRP A 45 8.88 -8.53 1.96
CA TRP A 45 7.50 -8.84 2.33
C TRP A 45 6.93 -9.98 1.51
N ALA A 46 7.06 -9.93 0.19
CA ALA A 46 6.57 -10.96 -0.72
C ALA A 46 7.21 -12.33 -0.41
N PHE A 47 8.53 -12.39 -0.25
CA PHE A 47 9.23 -13.61 0.11
C PHE A 47 8.79 -14.14 1.48
N GLY A 48 8.70 -13.27 2.50
CA GLY A 48 8.30 -13.68 3.85
C GLY A 48 6.87 -14.23 3.92
N ARG A 49 5.99 -13.86 2.99
CA ARG A 49 4.58 -14.27 3.00
C ARG A 49 4.26 -15.41 2.03
N TYR A 50 4.93 -15.46 0.88
CA TYR A 50 4.61 -16.40 -0.21
C TYR A 50 5.75 -17.35 -0.54
N ALA A 51 6.94 -17.18 0.06
CA ALA A 51 8.16 -17.96 -0.24
C ALA A 51 8.62 -17.91 -1.72
N GLU A 52 8.04 -17.01 -2.52
CA GLU A 52 8.39 -16.81 -3.93
C GLU A 52 9.53 -15.80 -4.08
N ARG A 53 10.44 -16.05 -5.04
CA ARG A 53 11.63 -15.21 -5.28
C ARG A 53 11.56 -14.35 -6.54
N GLN A 54 10.58 -14.58 -7.41
CA GLN A 54 10.48 -13.92 -8.72
C GLN A 54 9.03 -13.50 -9.01
N LYS A 55 8.87 -12.44 -9.81
CA LYS A 55 7.56 -11.94 -10.28
C LYS A 55 6.57 -11.64 -9.15
N ASN A 56 7.09 -11.29 -7.98
CA ASN A 56 6.36 -11.20 -6.72
C ASN A 56 6.23 -9.75 -6.24
N VAL A 57 6.63 -8.78 -7.05
CA VAL A 57 6.45 -7.35 -6.77
C VAL A 57 5.87 -6.66 -7.99
N VAL A 58 4.94 -5.73 -7.75
CA VAL A 58 4.44 -4.81 -8.77
C VAL A 58 4.87 -3.40 -8.41
N GLU A 59 5.53 -2.74 -9.35
CA GLU A 59 5.82 -1.31 -9.34
C GLU A 59 4.63 -0.55 -9.93
N PHE A 60 4.20 0.49 -9.24
CA PHE A 60 3.19 1.45 -9.65
C PHE A 60 3.88 2.79 -9.85
N ASP A 61 3.89 3.28 -11.10
CA ASP A 61 4.30 4.64 -11.41
C ASP A 61 3.04 5.49 -11.61
N ILE A 62 2.81 6.40 -10.66
CA ILE A 62 1.61 7.21 -10.54
C ILE A 62 2.00 8.67 -10.78
N PRO A 63 1.47 9.35 -11.80
CA PRO A 63 1.80 10.75 -12.07
C PRO A 63 1.43 11.66 -10.90
N ASP A 64 2.34 12.54 -10.49
CA ASP A 64 2.14 13.47 -9.37
C ASP A 64 0.88 14.35 -9.53
N PRO A 65 0.50 14.83 -10.74
CA PRO A 65 -0.74 15.57 -10.92
C PRO A 65 -2.01 14.77 -10.56
N GLU A 66 -1.98 13.44 -10.65
CA GLU A 66 -3.10 12.61 -10.22
C GLU A 66 -3.13 12.47 -8.70
N ILE A 67 -1.96 12.36 -8.04
CA ILE A 67 -1.87 12.36 -6.56
C ILE A 67 -2.37 13.67 -5.97
N ASN A 68 -2.01 14.80 -6.58
CA ASN A 68 -2.41 16.14 -6.11
C ASN A 68 -3.93 16.39 -6.15
N ARG A 69 -4.69 15.54 -6.83
CA ARG A 69 -6.17 15.60 -6.87
C ARG A 69 -6.83 14.76 -5.78
N LEU A 70 -6.07 13.94 -5.07
CA LEU A 70 -6.57 13.06 -4.03
C LEU A 70 -6.66 13.81 -2.69
N HIS A 71 -7.59 13.40 -1.84
CA HIS A 71 -7.53 13.71 -0.42
C HIS A 71 -6.45 12.84 0.24
N VAL A 72 -5.25 13.43 0.37
CA VAL A 72 -4.08 12.78 0.97
C VAL A 72 -3.93 13.19 2.43
N GLU A 73 -3.84 12.20 3.31
CA GLU A 73 -3.53 12.38 4.73
C GLU A 73 -2.09 11.96 5.01
N ILE A 74 -1.25 12.89 5.46
CA ILE A 74 0.15 12.62 5.79
C ILE A 74 0.29 12.50 7.32
N ARG A 75 0.94 11.44 7.81
CA ARG A 75 1.17 11.22 9.24
C ARG A 75 2.65 10.93 9.51
N ASP A 76 3.15 11.48 10.60
CA ASP A 76 4.50 11.19 11.09
C ASP A 76 4.57 9.83 11.81
N GLY A 77 5.78 9.41 12.18
CA GLY A 77 6.02 8.13 12.84
C GLY A 77 5.34 7.99 14.21
N ALA A 78 5.22 9.08 14.96
CA ALA A 78 4.54 9.08 16.26
C ALA A 78 3.03 8.84 16.10
N SER A 79 2.41 9.57 15.17
CA SER A 79 0.99 9.44 14.82
C SER A 79 0.68 8.06 14.24
N ALA A 80 1.51 7.56 13.32
CA ALA A 80 1.36 6.23 12.75
C ALA A 80 1.46 5.13 13.82
N THR A 81 2.39 5.28 14.78
CA THR A 81 2.53 4.35 15.92
C THR A 81 1.29 4.34 16.79
N LEU A 82 0.73 5.51 17.09
CA LEU A 82 -0.50 5.62 17.88
C LEU A 82 -1.70 5.01 17.14
N ILE A 83 -1.86 5.31 15.86
CA ILE A 83 -2.89 4.73 14.98
C ILE A 83 -2.81 3.21 15.03
N ARG A 84 -1.63 2.63 14.75
CA ARG A 84 -1.42 1.18 14.78
C ARG A 84 -1.79 0.57 16.13
N SER A 85 -1.38 1.21 17.23
CA SER A 85 -1.68 0.76 18.59
C SER A 85 -3.19 0.72 18.85
N ASN A 86 -3.91 1.78 18.47
CA ASN A 86 -5.35 1.89 18.65
C ASN A 86 -6.12 0.88 17.78
N LEU A 87 -5.73 0.69 16.52
CA LEU A 87 -6.34 -0.29 15.62
C LEU A 87 -6.12 -1.72 16.10
N ARG A 88 -4.93 -2.04 16.61
CA ARG A 88 -4.64 -3.35 17.21
C ARG A 88 -5.46 -3.60 18.48
N ARG A 89 -5.54 -2.60 19.37
CA ARG A 89 -6.31 -2.69 20.61
C ARG A 89 -7.80 -2.89 20.34
N SER A 90 -8.35 -2.18 19.35
CA SER A 90 -9.75 -2.27 18.95
C SER A 90 -10.06 -3.43 18.00
N ARG A 91 -9.03 -4.15 17.50
CA ARG A 91 -9.16 -5.26 16.54
C ARG A 91 -9.82 -4.86 15.21
N THR A 92 -9.57 -3.64 14.75
CA THR A 92 -10.20 -3.06 13.54
C THR A 92 -9.25 -2.94 12.34
N THR A 93 -8.08 -3.60 12.38
CA THR A 93 -7.04 -3.51 11.32
C THR A 93 -7.49 -3.96 9.92
N ARG A 94 -8.62 -4.65 9.80
CA ARG A 94 -9.18 -5.10 8.51
C ARG A 94 -10.45 -4.37 8.10
N THR A 95 -10.97 -3.48 8.93
CA THR A 95 -12.28 -2.84 8.73
C THR A 95 -12.23 -1.32 8.84
N HIS A 96 -11.26 -0.77 9.57
CA HIS A 96 -11.15 0.67 9.76
C HIS A 96 -10.72 1.39 8.48
N LEU A 97 -11.39 2.50 8.21
CA LEU A 97 -11.12 3.48 7.16
C LEU A 97 -10.96 4.86 7.82
N PHE A 98 -10.17 5.74 7.20
CA PHE A 98 -9.93 7.10 7.67
C PHE A 98 -10.75 8.14 6.92
N GLY A 99 -11.41 7.75 5.84
CA GLY A 99 -12.21 8.65 5.00
C GLY A 99 -11.34 9.52 4.10
N CYS A 100 -10.16 9.03 3.70
CA CYS A 100 -9.29 9.70 2.74
C CYS A 100 -9.04 8.82 1.51
N ASP A 101 -8.44 9.37 0.46
CA ASP A 101 -8.11 8.59 -0.73
C ASP A 101 -6.80 7.80 -0.56
N MET A 102 -5.81 8.47 0.05
CA MET A 102 -4.49 7.94 0.33
C MET A 102 -4.01 8.41 1.70
N MET A 103 -3.42 7.51 2.47
CA MET A 103 -2.66 7.84 3.66
C MET A 103 -1.17 7.59 3.39
N TRP A 104 -0.35 8.62 3.61
CA TRP A 104 1.11 8.54 3.52
C TRP A 104 1.68 8.54 4.94
N THR A 105 2.35 7.46 5.32
CA THR A 105 3.00 7.38 6.64
C THR A 105 4.32 6.62 6.56
N PRO A 106 5.23 6.78 7.53
CA PRO A 106 6.28 5.81 7.79
C PRO A 106 5.67 4.43 8.12
N ILE A 107 6.38 3.36 7.77
CA ILE A 107 6.12 2.02 8.32
C ILE A 107 6.52 2.01 9.80
N VAL A 108 5.67 1.45 10.67
CA VAL A 108 5.90 1.47 12.12
C VAL A 108 5.79 0.08 12.75
N GLY A 109 6.48 -0.11 13.89
CA GLY A 109 6.46 -1.40 14.60
C GLY A 109 7.42 -2.45 14.05
N LYS A 110 8.38 -2.03 13.22
CA LYS A 110 9.61 -2.77 12.91
C LYS A 110 10.79 -1.83 13.15
N GLU A 111 11.69 -2.19 14.07
CA GLU A 111 12.82 -1.33 14.47
C GLU A 111 13.83 -1.08 13.34
N THR A 112 13.83 -1.92 12.30
CA THR A 112 14.84 -1.91 11.23
C THR A 112 14.36 -1.33 9.90
N ILE A 113 13.07 -0.96 9.77
CA ILE A 113 12.52 -0.47 8.51
C ILE A 113 12.10 0.99 8.67
N THR A 114 12.95 1.90 8.19
CA THR A 114 12.65 3.32 8.05
C THR A 114 12.32 3.60 6.59
N CYS A 115 11.08 3.38 6.19
CA CYS A 115 10.59 3.78 4.88
C CYS A 115 9.11 4.14 4.93
N ASP A 116 8.68 4.89 3.93
CA ASP A 116 7.28 5.28 3.80
C ASP A 116 6.45 4.20 3.11
N GLN A 117 5.18 4.16 3.50
CA GLN A 117 4.11 3.43 2.87
C GLN A 117 2.98 4.37 2.48
N HIS A 118 2.23 3.93 1.48
CA HIS A 118 1.03 4.58 1.01
C HIS A 118 -0.10 3.56 1.12
N LYS A 119 -1.10 3.87 1.93
CA LYS A 119 -2.34 3.09 2.01
C LYS A 119 -3.42 3.78 1.19
N TRP A 120 -4.03 3.05 0.28
CA TRP A 120 -5.10 3.49 -0.60
C TRP A 120 -6.41 2.83 -0.16
N GLU A 121 -7.46 3.62 0.06
CA GLU A 121 -8.67 3.08 0.70
C GLU A 121 -10.01 3.51 0.08
N SER A 122 -9.99 4.39 -0.92
CA SER A 122 -11.22 4.92 -1.54
C SER A 122 -11.45 4.38 -2.95
N ASP A 123 -12.68 4.49 -3.42
CA ASP A 123 -13.04 4.14 -4.80
C ASP A 123 -12.32 5.02 -5.82
N ILE A 124 -12.02 6.28 -5.46
CA ILE A 124 -11.27 7.22 -6.30
C ILE A 124 -9.83 6.72 -6.47
N SER A 125 -9.16 6.34 -5.38
CA SER A 125 -7.79 5.81 -5.49
C SER A 125 -7.75 4.44 -6.16
N GLN A 126 -8.75 3.57 -5.95
CA GLN A 126 -8.88 2.33 -6.71
C GLN A 126 -9.00 2.59 -8.22
N ALA A 127 -9.89 3.50 -8.61
CA ALA A 127 -10.08 3.88 -10.01
C ALA A 127 -8.80 4.46 -10.63
N LEU A 128 -8.06 5.29 -9.89
CA LEU A 128 -6.76 5.80 -10.32
C LEU A 128 -5.75 4.65 -10.52
N LEU A 129 -5.57 3.80 -9.51
CA LEU A 129 -4.59 2.71 -9.53
C LEU A 129 -4.86 1.68 -10.63
N ASN A 130 -6.12 1.49 -11.01
CA ASN A 130 -6.52 0.63 -12.13
C ASN A 130 -6.60 1.37 -13.47
N GLY A 131 -6.54 2.70 -13.45
CA GLY A 131 -6.69 3.56 -14.62
C GLY A 131 -5.50 3.48 -15.59
N PRO A 132 -5.67 4.00 -16.81
CA PRO A 132 -4.64 3.95 -17.86
C PRO A 132 -3.45 4.88 -17.60
N LYS A 133 -3.60 5.84 -16.69
CA LYS A 133 -2.54 6.81 -16.35
C LYS A 133 -1.46 6.25 -15.42
N VAL A 134 -1.75 5.13 -14.76
CA VAL A 134 -0.81 4.46 -13.85
C VAL A 134 -0.14 3.32 -14.59
N VAL A 135 1.19 3.36 -14.65
CA VAL A 135 1.97 2.24 -15.18
C VAL A 135 2.12 1.19 -14.09
N ARG A 136 1.86 -0.07 -14.43
CA ARG A 136 1.94 -1.21 -13.53
C ARG A 136 2.90 -2.24 -14.11
N LYS A 137 4.01 -2.51 -13.43
CA LYS A 137 5.09 -3.36 -13.94
C LYS A 137 5.49 -4.40 -12.91
N ILE A 138 5.50 -5.67 -13.31
CA ILE A 138 6.05 -6.74 -12.49
C ILE A 138 7.59 -6.66 -12.49
N ILE A 139 8.18 -6.81 -11.31
CA ILE A 139 9.63 -6.79 -11.05
C ILE A 139 10.12 -8.16 -10.55
#